data_AF-A0A3B0KKY7-F1
#
_entry.id   AF-A0A3B0KKY7-F1
#
_cell.length_a   1.000
_cell.length_b   1.000
_cell.length_c   1.000
_cell.angle_alpha   90.00
_cell.angle_beta   90.00
_cell.angle_gamma   90.00
#
_symmetry.space_group_name_H-M   'P 1'
#
loop_
_entity.id
_entity.type
_entity.pdbx_description
1 polymer ?
#
loop_
_entity_poly.entity_id
_entity_poly.type
_entity_poly.pdbx_seq_one_letter_code
_entity_poly.pdbx_strand_id
1 'polypeptide(L)'
;MSLLFAFLLILSCNCSLLLAKNKNISCEHLVGRLGNCQSHFVYCATTKSVPVRLCVGCEPEYRNLTHSYDELLSNANCSKIYLDSDRINVVATTQGILTNLWQKASCEDCYNGNHSEMYDEKWVILDGCLSANKDDPCTACKGDYIELNQFYLGMEKANKGHVCFDLQDRMNRTRSNWSKTLKCCQREVKLNTFIIAVFVVVLLPILTFYITAIVLTRRREANHGLLNEETPELDAPTTSALITAAVLSTATEPPVAMAANTEKIARVLSGADIDSESDSMLDSSDEEVLVKPRRA
;
A
#
# COMPACT_ATOMS: atom_id res chain seq x y z
N MET A 1 31.01 79.99 -31.09
CA MET A 1 30.52 78.68 -31.59
C MET A 1 31.08 77.50 -30.79
N SER A 2 32.36 77.50 -30.41
CA SER A 2 33.02 76.35 -29.74
C SER A 2 32.56 76.05 -28.30
N LEU A 3 32.14 77.05 -27.53
CA LEU A 3 31.65 76.86 -26.15
C LEU A 3 30.27 76.17 -26.09
N LEU A 4 29.41 76.44 -27.08
CA LEU A 4 28.08 75.83 -27.19
C LEU A 4 28.17 74.34 -27.57
N PHE A 5 29.13 73.98 -28.43
CA PHE A 5 29.42 72.59 -28.79
C PHE A 5 29.99 71.78 -27.63
N ALA A 6 30.89 72.38 -26.83
CA ALA A 6 31.43 71.73 -25.64
C ALA A 6 30.33 71.47 -24.59
N PHE A 7 29.42 72.44 -24.39
CA PHE A 7 28.32 72.28 -23.44
C PHE A 7 27.33 71.19 -23.88
N LEU A 8 27.03 71.10 -25.18
CA LEU A 8 26.15 70.06 -25.74
C LEU A 8 26.79 68.65 -25.65
N LEU A 9 28.10 68.53 -25.85
CA LEU A 9 28.81 67.25 -25.67
C LEU A 9 28.81 66.80 -24.21
N ILE A 10 29.04 67.72 -23.26
CA ILE A 10 28.99 67.42 -21.82
C ILE A 10 27.57 67.05 -21.39
N LEU A 11 26.54 67.72 -21.93
CA LEU A 11 25.14 67.40 -21.65
C LEU A 11 24.74 66.03 -22.22
N SER A 12 25.19 65.68 -23.42
CA SER A 12 24.94 64.38 -24.05
C SER A 12 25.64 63.21 -23.35
N CYS A 13 26.84 63.44 -22.82
CA CYS A 13 27.62 62.44 -22.07
C CYS A 13 26.97 62.15 -20.70
N ASN A 14 26.50 63.18 -19.99
CA ASN A 14 25.80 63.02 -18.73
C ASN A 14 24.38 62.43 -18.91
N CYS A 15 23.71 62.72 -20.03
CA CYS A 15 22.40 62.13 -20.34
C CYS A 15 22.52 60.62 -20.63
N SER A 16 23.59 60.20 -21.32
CA SER A 16 23.89 58.78 -21.57
C SER A 16 24.22 58.03 -20.28
N LEU A 17 24.92 58.67 -19.33
CA LEU A 17 25.25 58.07 -18.02
C LEU A 17 24.02 57.96 -17.10
N LEU A 18 23.09 58.91 -17.18
CA LEU A 18 21.83 58.88 -16.42
C LEU A 18 20.82 57.86 -16.98
N LEU A 19 20.82 57.62 -18.29
CA LEU A 19 20.01 56.56 -18.92
C LEU A 19 20.62 55.17 -18.77
N ALA A 20 21.92 55.06 -18.46
CA ALA A 20 22.59 53.81 -18.13
C ALA A 20 22.50 53.42 -16.64
N LYS A 21 21.67 54.11 -15.83
CA LYS A 21 21.21 53.58 -14.55
C LYS A 21 20.15 52.50 -14.80
N ASN A 22 20.55 51.44 -15.51
CA ASN A 22 19.89 50.16 -15.42
C ASN A 22 19.83 49.84 -13.92
N LYS A 23 18.64 49.55 -13.40
CA LYS A 23 18.45 49.21 -11.99
C LYS A 23 19.10 47.82 -11.80
N ASN A 24 20.43 47.77 -11.77
CA ASN A 24 21.21 46.58 -11.48
C ASN A 24 20.88 46.23 -10.04
N ILE A 25 19.88 45.37 -9.86
CA ILE A 25 19.53 44.83 -8.56
C ILE A 25 20.78 44.08 -8.07
N SER A 26 21.34 44.52 -6.96
CA SER A 26 22.51 43.89 -6.36
C SER A 26 22.21 42.42 -6.04
N CYS A 27 23.20 41.53 -6.20
CA CYS A 27 23.05 40.13 -5.81
C CYS A 27 22.72 39.99 -4.31
N GLU A 28 23.23 40.89 -3.47
CA GLU A 28 22.90 40.95 -2.03
C GLU A 28 21.40 41.24 -1.81
N HIS A 29 20.80 42.08 -2.66
CA HIS A 29 19.38 42.39 -2.57
C HIS A 29 18.52 41.20 -3.04
N LEU A 30 18.94 40.48 -4.09
CA LEU A 30 18.23 39.28 -4.55
C LEU A 30 18.24 38.17 -3.50
N VAL A 31 19.40 37.86 -2.93
CA VAL A 31 19.50 36.82 -1.89
C VAL A 31 18.79 37.25 -0.60
N GLY A 32 18.84 38.54 -0.24
CA GLY A 32 18.11 39.08 0.92
C GLY A 32 16.60 38.98 0.76
N ARG A 33 16.07 39.26 -0.44
CA ARG A 33 14.65 39.08 -0.75
C ARG A 33 14.25 37.61 -0.70
N LEU A 34 15.06 36.71 -1.28
CA LEU A 34 14.85 35.27 -1.20
C LEU A 34 14.80 34.80 0.27
N GLY A 35 15.76 35.22 1.11
CA GLY A 35 15.80 34.88 2.53
C GLY A 35 14.55 35.36 3.28
N ASN A 36 14.02 36.53 2.93
CA ASN A 36 12.76 37.02 3.50
C ASN A 36 11.56 36.15 3.09
N CYS A 37 11.44 35.82 1.81
CA CYS A 37 10.38 34.92 1.32
C CYS A 37 10.49 33.51 1.95
N GLN A 38 11.70 32.98 2.10
CA GLN A 38 11.96 31.71 2.79
C GLN A 38 11.47 31.76 4.25
N SER A 39 11.86 32.80 4.99
CA SER A 39 11.42 33.01 6.38
C SER A 39 9.90 33.10 6.51
N HIS A 40 9.25 33.88 5.64
CA HIS A 40 7.80 34.01 5.62
C HIS A 40 7.08 32.69 5.33
N PHE A 41 7.56 31.92 4.35
CA PHE A 41 6.99 30.61 4.06
C PHE A 41 7.15 29.63 5.23
N VAL A 42 8.34 29.59 5.86
CA VAL A 42 8.58 28.76 7.06
C VAL A 42 7.65 29.17 8.21
N TYR A 43 7.50 30.46 8.45
CA TYR A 43 6.59 30.98 9.47
C TYR A 43 5.13 30.58 9.19
N CYS A 44 4.67 30.76 7.94
CA CYS A 44 3.32 30.36 7.55
C CYS A 44 3.11 28.85 7.74
N ALA A 45 4.02 28.03 7.20
CA ALA A 45 3.95 26.57 7.31
C ALA A 45 3.89 26.11 8.78
N THR A 46 4.69 26.72 9.64
CA THR A 46 4.75 26.37 11.07
C THR A 46 3.46 26.77 11.80
N THR A 47 2.94 27.97 11.54
CA THR A 47 1.72 28.48 12.20
C THR A 47 0.44 27.81 11.70
N LYS A 48 0.47 27.23 10.49
CA LYS A 48 -0.64 26.48 9.88
C LYS A 48 -0.48 24.96 10.00
N SER A 49 0.29 24.49 10.99
CA SER A 49 0.54 23.06 11.20
C SER A 49 -0.62 22.31 11.90
N VAL A 50 -1.48 23.00 12.66
CA VAL A 50 -2.60 22.37 13.39
C VAL A 50 -3.82 23.30 13.49
N PRO A 51 -4.97 22.97 12.86
CA PRO A 51 -5.13 21.97 11.81
C PRO A 51 -4.29 22.32 10.58
N VAL A 52 -3.93 21.32 9.77
CA VAL A 52 -3.01 21.55 8.66
C VAL A 52 -3.70 22.36 7.56
N ARG A 53 -3.13 23.53 7.24
CA ARG A 53 -3.55 24.42 6.13
C ARG A 53 -2.31 24.98 5.42
N LEU A 54 -1.36 24.11 5.09
CA LEU A 54 -0.10 24.48 4.47
C LEU A 54 -0.31 24.90 3.01
N CYS A 55 -1.05 24.09 2.25
CA CYS A 55 -1.17 24.27 0.82
C CYS A 55 -2.02 25.49 0.48
N VAL A 56 -3.23 25.59 1.06
CA VAL A 56 -4.17 26.68 0.80
C VAL A 56 -3.81 27.93 1.59
N GLY A 57 -3.28 27.76 2.80
CA GLY A 57 -2.98 28.88 3.69
C GLY A 57 -1.65 29.59 3.41
N CYS A 58 -0.70 28.93 2.75
CA CYS A 58 0.66 29.45 2.50
C CYS A 58 1.06 29.51 1.03
N GLU A 59 0.08 29.42 0.12
CA GLU A 59 0.29 29.51 -1.32
C GLU A 59 0.98 30.81 -1.76
N PRO A 60 0.55 32.00 -1.33
CA PRO A 60 1.20 33.23 -1.80
C PRO A 60 2.64 33.32 -1.32
N GLU A 61 2.96 32.87 -0.10
CA GLU A 61 4.32 32.79 0.42
C GLU A 61 5.17 31.82 -0.40
N TYR A 62 4.64 30.66 -0.77
CA TYR A 62 5.34 29.67 -1.58
C TYR A 62 5.59 30.15 -3.02
N ARG A 63 4.60 30.81 -3.64
CA ARG A 63 4.77 31.40 -4.99
C ARG A 63 5.80 32.52 -4.98
N ASN A 64 5.77 33.41 -3.98
CA ASN A 64 6.76 34.48 -3.82
C ASN A 64 8.18 33.95 -3.58
N LEU A 65 8.29 32.88 -2.78
CA LEU A 65 9.53 32.15 -2.55
C LEU A 65 10.10 31.60 -3.87
N THR A 66 9.29 30.89 -4.64
CA THR A 66 9.70 30.29 -5.92
C THR A 66 10.11 31.36 -6.92
N HIS A 67 9.30 32.42 -7.07
CA HIS A 67 9.62 33.56 -7.94
C HIS A 67 10.94 34.24 -7.55
N SER A 68 11.17 34.48 -6.26
CA SER A 68 12.41 35.13 -5.80
C SER A 68 13.65 34.25 -6.05
N TYR A 69 13.50 32.93 -6.01
CA TYR A 69 14.56 31.99 -6.36
C TYR A 69 14.85 31.99 -7.86
N ASP A 70 13.80 32.01 -8.70
CA ASP A 70 13.93 32.07 -10.15
C ASP A 70 14.59 33.37 -10.63
N GLU A 71 14.29 34.50 -9.97
CA GLU A 71 14.96 35.79 -10.22
C GLU A 71 16.46 35.74 -9.88
N LEU A 72 16.84 35.02 -8.81
CA LEU A 72 18.25 34.84 -8.43
C LEU A 72 18.98 33.97 -9.47
N LEU A 73 18.35 32.87 -9.91
CA LEU A 73 18.88 31.96 -10.94
C LEU A 73 19.03 32.65 -12.30
N SER A 74 18.08 33.50 -12.66
CA SER A 74 18.08 34.22 -13.95
C SER A 74 19.26 35.18 -14.09
N ASN A 75 19.87 35.60 -12.97
CA ASN A 75 21.09 36.39 -13.00
C ASN A 75 22.33 35.48 -12.92
N ALA A 76 22.99 35.25 -14.06
CA ALA A 76 24.15 34.36 -14.16
C ALA A 76 25.29 34.70 -13.19
N ASN A 77 25.53 35.99 -12.90
CA ASN A 77 26.56 36.39 -11.94
C ASN A 77 26.16 36.00 -10.50
N CYS A 78 24.92 36.31 -10.11
CA CYS A 78 24.44 35.99 -8.77
C CYS A 78 24.27 34.47 -8.56
N SER A 79 23.81 33.74 -9.58
CA SER A 79 23.72 32.28 -9.57
C SER A 79 25.09 31.66 -9.27
N LYS A 80 26.14 32.08 -9.99
CA LYS A 80 27.50 31.58 -9.76
C LYS A 80 27.98 31.86 -8.32
N ILE A 81 27.66 33.03 -7.78
CA ILE A 81 28.09 33.44 -6.42
C ILE A 81 27.37 32.65 -5.32
N TYR A 82 26.06 32.43 -5.44
CA TYR A 82 25.27 31.86 -4.33
C TYR A 82 24.91 30.38 -4.49
N LEU A 83 25.00 29.83 -5.70
CA LEU A 83 24.60 28.46 -5.99
C LEU A 83 25.77 27.55 -6.37
N ASP A 84 26.89 28.09 -6.88
CA ASP A 84 28.02 27.27 -7.35
C ASP A 84 29.33 27.51 -6.57
N SER A 85 29.29 28.33 -5.50
CA SER A 85 30.52 28.76 -4.82
C SER A 85 30.93 27.88 -3.62
N ASP A 86 29.97 27.24 -2.94
CA ASP A 86 30.23 26.53 -1.68
C ASP A 86 29.82 25.05 -1.72
N ARG A 87 30.56 24.19 -0.99
CA ARG A 87 30.27 22.74 -0.89
C ARG A 87 28.89 22.41 -0.30
N ILE A 88 28.38 23.26 0.59
CA ILE A 88 27.08 23.08 1.25
C ILE A 88 25.94 23.63 0.38
N ASN A 89 26.25 24.61 -0.49
CA ASN A 89 25.26 25.28 -1.32
C ASN A 89 23.99 25.68 -0.53
N VAL A 90 24.17 26.52 0.50
CA VAL A 90 23.15 26.81 1.51
C VAL A 90 21.84 27.31 0.89
N VAL A 91 21.94 28.17 -0.13
CA VAL A 91 20.77 28.75 -0.80
C VAL A 91 19.98 27.66 -1.54
N ALA A 92 20.64 26.84 -2.37
CA ALA A 92 19.96 25.77 -3.09
C ALA A 92 19.41 24.68 -2.14
N THR A 93 20.18 24.33 -1.10
CA THR A 93 19.76 23.33 -0.10
C THR A 93 18.51 23.80 0.65
N THR A 94 18.49 25.06 1.11
CA THR A 94 17.34 25.64 1.80
C THR A 94 16.12 25.67 0.89
N GLN A 95 16.29 26.14 -0.36
CA GLN A 95 15.21 26.13 -1.35
C GLN A 95 14.68 24.71 -1.60
N GLY A 96 15.58 23.73 -1.70
CA GLY A 96 15.25 22.32 -1.90
C GLY A 96 14.39 21.74 -0.77
N ILE A 97 14.72 22.04 0.48
CA ILE A 97 13.93 21.61 1.64
C ILE A 97 12.50 22.18 1.58
N LEU A 98 12.37 23.48 1.31
CA LEU A 98 11.07 24.16 1.27
C LEU A 98 10.22 23.69 0.07
N THR A 99 10.86 23.47 -1.08
CA THR A 99 10.21 22.90 -2.27
C THR A 99 9.77 21.46 -2.00
N ASN A 100 10.59 20.67 -1.32
CA ASN A 100 10.26 19.30 -0.97
C ASN A 100 9.09 19.22 0.02
N LEU A 101 8.99 20.18 0.96
CA LEU A 101 7.84 20.28 1.86
C LEU A 101 6.53 20.47 1.08
N TRP A 102 6.52 21.39 0.12
CA TRP A 102 5.36 21.64 -0.75
C TRP A 102 5.00 20.42 -1.62
N GLN A 103 6.00 19.78 -2.22
CA GLN A 103 5.81 18.60 -3.07
C GLN A 103 5.33 17.39 -2.28
N LYS A 104 5.89 17.11 -1.10
CA LYS A 104 5.45 16.00 -0.23
C LYS A 104 3.99 16.16 0.22
N ALA A 105 3.56 17.41 0.44
CA ALA A 105 2.18 17.71 0.75
C ALA A 105 1.25 17.63 -0.47
N SER A 106 1.78 17.34 -1.67
CA SER A 106 1.03 17.30 -2.95
C SER A 106 0.18 18.56 -3.14
N CYS A 107 0.73 19.73 -2.80
CA CYS A 107 -0.06 20.96 -2.72
C CYS A 107 -0.63 21.44 -4.05
N GLU A 108 -0.02 21.07 -5.18
CA GLU A 108 -0.59 21.37 -6.51
C GLU A 108 -1.96 20.68 -6.72
N ASP A 109 -2.19 19.51 -6.11
CA ASP A 109 -3.47 18.79 -6.23
C ASP A 109 -4.64 19.48 -5.52
N CYS A 110 -4.36 20.41 -4.58
CA CYS A 110 -5.41 21.23 -3.97
C CYS A 110 -6.09 22.15 -4.99
N TYR A 111 -5.33 22.60 -5.99
CA TYR A 111 -5.77 23.56 -7.00
C TYR A 111 -6.24 22.90 -8.28
N ASN A 112 -5.80 21.66 -8.52
CA ASN A 112 -6.26 20.89 -9.67
C ASN A 112 -7.78 20.71 -9.62
N GLY A 113 -8.48 21.08 -10.70
CA GLY A 113 -9.94 20.92 -10.81
C GLY A 113 -10.75 21.59 -9.69
N ASN A 114 -10.22 22.63 -9.03
CA ASN A 114 -10.84 23.31 -7.89
C ASN A 114 -11.21 22.36 -6.73
N HIS A 115 -10.49 21.25 -6.55
CA HIS A 115 -10.80 20.25 -5.54
C HIS A 115 -10.90 20.82 -4.12
N SER A 116 -10.01 21.74 -3.75
CA SER A 116 -10.05 22.36 -2.42
C SER A 116 -11.30 23.22 -2.20
N GLU A 117 -11.73 23.96 -3.21
CA GLU A 117 -12.93 24.80 -3.14
C GLU A 117 -14.19 23.94 -3.05
N MET A 118 -14.33 22.96 -3.94
CA MET A 118 -15.46 22.02 -3.94
C MET A 118 -15.54 21.21 -2.63
N TYR A 119 -14.40 20.83 -2.06
CA TYR A 119 -14.36 20.18 -0.74
C TYR A 119 -14.87 21.14 0.35
N ASP A 120 -14.40 22.40 0.35
CA ASP A 120 -14.77 23.39 1.37
C ASP A 120 -16.26 23.69 1.33
N GLU A 121 -16.86 23.81 0.14
CA GLU A 121 -18.31 23.98 -0.03
C GLU A 121 -19.10 22.85 0.63
N LYS A 122 -18.75 21.58 0.35
CA LYS A 122 -19.39 20.42 0.94
C LYS A 122 -19.15 20.33 2.45
N TRP A 123 -17.96 20.72 2.90
CA TRP A 123 -17.62 20.74 4.31
C TRP A 123 -18.41 21.79 5.08
N VAL A 124 -18.62 22.99 4.51
CA VAL A 124 -19.45 24.05 5.11
C VAL A 124 -20.90 23.60 5.26
N ILE A 125 -21.45 22.86 4.28
CA ILE A 125 -22.80 22.29 4.38
C ILE A 125 -22.88 21.32 5.57
N LEU A 126 -21.93 20.37 5.68
CA LEU A 126 -21.88 19.43 6.79
C LEU A 126 -21.71 20.15 8.14
N ASP A 127 -20.77 21.09 8.24
CA ASP A 127 -20.49 21.84 9.47
C ASP A 127 -21.70 22.68 9.91
N GLY A 128 -22.41 23.28 8.94
CA GLY A 128 -23.68 23.96 9.16
C GLY A 128 -24.75 23.03 9.72
N CYS A 129 -24.91 21.83 9.14
CA CYS A 129 -25.86 20.85 9.65
C CYS A 129 -25.51 20.39 11.07
N LEU A 130 -24.23 20.08 11.33
CA LEU A 130 -23.74 19.64 12.64
C LEU A 130 -23.93 20.71 13.71
N SER A 131 -23.77 21.99 13.34
CA SER A 131 -23.99 23.12 14.24
C SER A 131 -25.46 23.32 14.59
N ALA A 132 -26.37 23.06 13.63
CA ALA A 132 -27.80 23.19 13.81
C ALA A 132 -28.46 22.02 14.56
N ASN A 133 -27.96 20.79 14.39
CA ASN A 133 -28.59 19.57 14.90
C ASN A 133 -27.72 18.88 15.97
N LYS A 134 -27.70 19.43 17.19
CA LYS A 134 -26.87 18.90 18.28
C LYS A 134 -27.43 17.64 18.95
N ASP A 135 -28.75 17.46 18.95
CA ASP A 135 -29.41 16.34 19.65
C ASP A 135 -29.37 15.04 18.84
N ASP A 136 -29.52 15.11 17.51
CA ASP A 136 -29.40 13.96 16.60
C ASP A 136 -28.63 14.30 15.31
N PRO A 137 -27.32 14.60 15.40
CA PRO A 137 -26.49 14.94 14.24
C PRO A 137 -26.31 13.75 13.29
N CYS A 138 -26.35 12.52 13.82
CA CYS A 138 -26.05 11.32 13.08
C CYS A 138 -27.12 10.96 12.06
N THR A 139 -28.39 11.21 12.38
CA THR A 139 -29.50 11.00 11.44
C THR A 139 -29.67 12.20 10.53
N ALA A 140 -29.66 13.41 11.09
CA ALA A 140 -29.91 14.65 10.34
C ALA A 140 -28.83 14.94 9.29
N CYS A 141 -27.55 14.81 9.66
CA CYS A 141 -26.43 15.22 8.80
C CYS A 141 -25.76 14.06 8.06
N LYS A 142 -26.39 12.87 8.08
CA LYS A 142 -25.85 11.67 7.44
C LYS A 142 -25.66 11.86 5.94
N GLY A 143 -26.62 12.52 5.28
CA GLY A 143 -26.59 12.80 3.85
C GLY A 143 -25.36 13.63 3.48
N ASP A 144 -25.20 14.78 4.14
CA ASP A 144 -24.09 15.71 3.91
C ASP A 144 -22.73 15.04 4.17
N TYR A 145 -22.62 14.23 5.22
CA TYR A 145 -21.41 13.47 5.50
C TYR A 145 -21.08 12.46 4.40
N ILE A 146 -22.08 11.72 3.92
CA ILE A 146 -21.90 10.75 2.83
C ILE A 146 -21.47 11.46 1.55
N GLU A 147 -22.10 12.58 1.21
CA GLU A 147 -21.78 13.35 0.02
C GLU A 147 -20.34 13.88 0.07
N LEU A 148 -19.92 14.48 1.19
CA LEU A 148 -18.54 14.92 1.41
C LEU A 148 -17.55 13.75 1.28
N ASN A 149 -17.87 12.61 1.91
CA ASN A 149 -17.00 11.43 1.86
C ASN A 149 -16.92 10.82 0.46
N GLN A 150 -18.02 10.79 -0.29
CA GLN A 150 -18.04 10.32 -1.67
C GLN A 150 -17.22 11.22 -2.58
N PHE A 151 -17.32 12.54 -2.41
CA PHE A 151 -16.47 13.49 -3.14
C PHE A 151 -14.99 13.23 -2.86
N TYR A 152 -14.61 13.10 -1.58
CA TYR A 152 -13.22 12.81 -1.19
C TYR A 152 -12.71 11.51 -1.83
N LEU A 153 -13.49 10.43 -1.76
CA LEU A 153 -13.12 9.13 -2.35
C LEU A 153 -13.03 9.19 -3.88
N GLY A 154 -13.89 9.98 -4.53
CA GLY A 154 -13.84 10.21 -5.97
C GLY A 154 -12.54 10.88 -6.41
N MET A 155 -12.16 11.94 -5.70
CA MET A 155 -10.89 12.66 -5.91
C MET A 155 -9.68 11.76 -5.62
N GLU A 156 -9.68 11.04 -4.49
CA GLU A 156 -8.60 10.10 -4.13
C GLU A 156 -8.39 9.06 -5.23
N LYS A 157 -9.48 8.51 -5.78
CA LYS A 157 -9.42 7.55 -6.88
C LYS A 157 -8.92 8.18 -8.18
N ALA A 158 -9.37 9.39 -8.51
CA ALA A 158 -8.94 10.11 -9.71
C ALA A 158 -7.42 10.41 -9.69
N ASN A 159 -6.89 10.75 -8.51
CA ASN A 159 -5.48 11.11 -8.35
C ASN A 159 -4.59 9.96 -7.91
N LYS A 160 -5.03 8.70 -8.02
CA LYS A 160 -4.24 7.50 -7.62
C LYS A 160 -3.72 7.56 -6.18
N GLY A 161 -4.47 8.17 -5.27
CA GLY A 161 -4.08 8.36 -3.87
C GLY A 161 -3.25 9.61 -3.59
N HIS A 162 -2.87 10.39 -4.61
CA HIS A 162 -2.22 11.70 -4.44
C HIS A 162 -3.28 12.77 -4.18
N VAL A 163 -3.64 12.94 -2.93
CA VAL A 163 -4.54 14.02 -2.47
C VAL A 163 -3.71 15.03 -1.71
N CYS A 164 -3.99 16.32 -1.87
CA CYS A 164 -3.23 17.32 -1.13
C CYS A 164 -3.44 17.16 0.39
N PHE A 165 -2.38 17.40 1.14
CA PHE A 165 -2.32 17.04 2.56
C PHE A 165 -3.30 17.82 3.44
N ASP A 166 -3.60 19.07 3.08
CA ASP A 166 -4.65 19.88 3.74
C ASP A 166 -6.01 19.15 3.72
N LEU A 167 -6.39 18.55 2.58
CA LEU A 167 -7.65 17.81 2.46
C LEU A 167 -7.61 16.47 3.20
N GLN A 168 -6.46 15.79 3.20
CA GLN A 168 -6.29 14.54 3.96
C GLN A 168 -6.45 14.78 5.47
N ASP A 169 -5.79 15.78 6.04
CA ASP A 169 -5.90 16.11 7.47
C ASP A 169 -7.34 16.50 7.82
N ARG A 170 -7.96 17.35 6.98
CA ARG A 170 -9.33 17.80 7.19
C ARG A 170 -10.33 16.65 7.14
N MET A 171 -10.21 15.75 6.16
CA MET A 171 -11.08 14.58 6.07
C MET A 171 -10.84 13.60 7.22
N ASN A 172 -9.59 13.40 7.64
CA ASN A 172 -9.26 12.54 8.78
C ASN A 172 -9.86 13.08 10.08
N ARG A 173 -9.79 14.40 10.30
CA ARG A 173 -10.46 15.08 11.42
C ARG A 173 -11.97 14.95 11.35
N THR A 174 -12.58 15.17 10.18
CA THR A 174 -14.02 15.00 9.97
C THR A 174 -14.47 13.56 10.28
N ARG A 175 -13.77 12.55 9.76
CA ARG A 175 -14.03 11.13 10.05
C ARG A 175 -13.87 10.81 11.53
N SER A 176 -12.85 11.37 12.18
CA SER A 176 -12.64 11.21 13.62
C SER A 176 -13.78 11.86 14.41
N ASN A 177 -14.21 13.06 14.04
CA ASN A 177 -15.34 13.74 14.69
C ASN A 177 -16.63 12.93 14.53
N TRP A 178 -16.94 12.49 13.30
CA TRP A 178 -18.12 11.70 12.98
C TRP A 178 -18.16 10.35 13.73
N SER A 179 -17.05 9.61 13.73
CA SER A 179 -17.00 8.26 14.28
C SER A 179 -16.73 8.20 15.78
N LYS A 180 -15.80 9.02 16.31
CA LYS A 180 -15.36 8.94 17.71
C LYS A 180 -16.09 9.92 18.61
N THR A 181 -16.18 11.18 18.18
CA THR A 181 -16.81 12.24 18.99
C THR A 181 -18.33 12.10 18.99
N LEU A 182 -18.93 12.04 17.80
CA LEU A 182 -20.38 11.94 17.63
C LEU A 182 -20.91 10.50 17.69
N LYS A 183 -20.03 9.49 17.60
CA LYS A 183 -20.38 8.06 17.63
C LYS A 183 -21.41 7.65 16.57
N CYS A 184 -21.43 8.33 15.42
CA CYS A 184 -22.38 8.04 14.35
C CYS A 184 -22.06 6.76 13.56
N CYS A 185 -20.82 6.25 13.66
CA CYS A 185 -20.44 4.95 13.10
C CYS A 185 -20.73 3.81 14.09
N GLN A 186 -22.01 3.59 14.40
CA GLN A 186 -22.45 2.38 15.09
C GLN A 186 -22.59 1.27 14.05
N ARG A 187 -21.54 0.47 13.89
CA ARG A 187 -21.63 -0.76 13.11
C ARG A 187 -22.40 -1.76 13.94
N GLU A 188 -23.68 -1.95 13.62
CA GLU A 188 -24.47 -3.08 14.11
C GLU A 188 -23.87 -4.37 13.56
N VAL A 189 -22.83 -4.87 14.23
CA VAL A 189 -22.32 -6.20 13.95
C VAL A 189 -23.43 -7.15 14.38
N LYS A 190 -24.06 -7.83 13.42
CA LYS A 190 -24.99 -8.93 13.69
C LYS A 190 -24.20 -10.12 14.22
N LEU A 191 -23.68 -9.97 15.44
CA LEU A 191 -22.85 -10.94 16.13
C LEU A 191 -23.56 -12.29 16.21
N ASN A 192 -24.89 -12.28 16.36
CA ASN A 192 -25.71 -13.49 16.36
C ASN A 192 -25.59 -14.27 15.04
N THR A 193 -25.65 -13.60 13.88
CA THR A 193 -25.50 -14.26 12.57
C THR A 193 -24.11 -14.87 12.41
N PHE A 194 -23.08 -14.17 12.87
CA PHE A 194 -21.71 -14.67 12.85
C PHE A 194 -21.53 -15.90 13.76
N ILE A 195 -22.05 -15.84 14.99
CA ILE A 195 -21.96 -16.95 15.95
C ILE A 195 -22.72 -18.19 15.45
N ILE A 196 -23.92 -18.00 14.89
CA ILE A 196 -24.70 -19.11 14.30
C ILE A 196 -23.92 -19.76 13.15
N ALA A 197 -23.32 -18.96 12.27
CA ALA A 197 -22.50 -19.50 11.17
C ALA A 197 -21.31 -20.32 11.68
N VAL A 198 -20.62 -19.85 12.72
CA VAL A 198 -19.51 -20.59 13.34
C VAL A 198 -20.00 -21.90 13.96
N PHE A 199 -21.12 -21.89 14.67
CA PHE A 199 -21.71 -23.10 15.26
C PHE A 199 -22.07 -24.14 14.18
N VAL A 200 -22.69 -23.70 13.09
CA VAL A 200 -23.11 -24.59 12.00
C VAL A 200 -21.92 -25.16 11.23
N VAL A 201 -20.87 -24.37 10.99
CA VAL A 201 -19.73 -24.83 10.19
C VAL A 201 -18.77 -25.69 11.01
N VAL A 202 -18.65 -25.43 12.32
CA VAL A 202 -17.67 -26.14 13.17
C VAL A 202 -18.31 -27.27 13.95
N LEU A 203 -19.41 -27.01 14.67
CA LEU A 203 -19.94 -27.97 15.64
C LEU A 203 -20.87 -29.01 15.02
N LEU A 204 -21.65 -28.65 14.01
CA LEU A 204 -22.57 -29.58 13.35
C LEU A 204 -21.84 -30.74 12.62
N PRO A 205 -20.76 -30.53 11.85
CA PRO A 205 -20.01 -31.62 11.23
C PRO A 205 -19.36 -32.55 12.24
N ILE A 206 -18.83 -31.99 13.34
CA ILE A 206 -18.26 -32.75 14.45
C ILE A 206 -19.35 -33.65 15.06
N LEU A 207 -20.48 -33.07 15.45
CA LEU A 207 -21.57 -33.81 16.10
C LEU A 207 -22.13 -34.90 15.18
N THR A 208 -22.40 -34.57 13.92
CA THR A 208 -22.93 -35.55 12.95
C THR A 208 -21.94 -36.67 12.66
N PHE A 209 -20.65 -36.38 12.56
CA PHE A 209 -19.61 -37.41 12.41
C PHE A 209 -19.54 -38.37 13.61
N TYR A 210 -19.51 -37.84 14.84
CA TYR A 210 -19.44 -38.69 16.03
C TYR A 210 -20.73 -39.50 16.26
N ILE A 211 -21.90 -38.89 16.03
CA ILE A 211 -23.18 -39.61 16.14
C ILE A 211 -23.27 -40.72 15.10
N THR A 212 -22.92 -40.45 13.84
CA THR A 212 -22.92 -41.48 12.79
C THR A 212 -21.95 -42.61 13.10
N ALA A 213 -20.75 -42.31 13.60
CA ALA A 213 -19.80 -43.33 14.05
C ALA A 213 -20.39 -44.21 15.16
N ILE A 214 -20.99 -43.62 16.20
CA ILE A 214 -21.59 -44.36 17.33
C ILE A 214 -22.79 -45.21 16.87
N VAL A 215 -23.66 -44.68 16.00
CA VAL A 215 -24.82 -45.44 15.51
C VAL A 215 -24.38 -46.64 14.67
N LEU A 216 -23.38 -46.46 13.80
CA LEU A 216 -22.85 -47.55 12.97
C LEU A 216 -22.16 -48.63 13.81
N THR A 217 -21.40 -48.27 14.84
CA THR A 217 -20.77 -49.25 15.73
C THR A 217 -21.80 -50.03 16.52
N ARG A 218 -22.78 -49.36 17.13
CA ARG A 218 -23.88 -50.02 17.87
C ARG A 218 -24.72 -50.94 16.98
N ARG A 219 -25.01 -50.52 15.74
CA ARG A 219 -25.76 -51.35 14.78
C ARG A 219 -24.96 -52.58 14.35
N ARG A 220 -23.65 -52.46 14.16
CA ARG A 220 -22.77 -53.61 13.89
C ARG A 220 -22.77 -54.57 15.07
N GLU A 221 -22.61 -54.09 16.31
CA GLU A 221 -22.64 -54.93 17.51
C GLU A 221 -23.98 -55.70 17.64
N ALA A 222 -25.11 -55.03 17.41
CA ALA A 222 -26.43 -55.67 17.43
C ALA A 222 -26.61 -56.73 16.34
N ASN A 223 -26.03 -56.52 15.16
CA ASN A 223 -26.11 -57.47 14.04
C ASN A 223 -25.04 -58.59 14.11
N HIS A 224 -23.92 -58.37 14.79
CA HIS A 224 -22.88 -59.40 15.00
C HIS A 224 -23.30 -60.47 16.02
N GLY A 225 -24.33 -60.22 16.84
CA GLY A 225 -24.95 -61.23 17.69
C GLY A 225 -25.71 -62.33 16.92
N LEU A 226 -25.89 -62.20 15.61
CA LEU A 226 -26.66 -63.14 14.76
C LEU A 226 -25.78 -64.07 13.91
N LEU A 227 -24.45 -63.97 14.01
CA LEU A 227 -23.50 -64.77 13.22
C LEU A 227 -22.68 -65.78 14.06
N ASN A 228 -23.04 -66.00 15.32
CA ASN A 228 -22.34 -66.95 16.20
C ASN A 228 -23.13 -68.24 16.49
N GLU A 229 -24.13 -68.55 15.66
CA GLU A 229 -24.87 -69.82 15.74
C GLU A 229 -24.65 -70.64 14.48
N GLU A 230 -23.38 -70.87 14.13
CA GLU A 230 -23.01 -72.02 13.32
C GLU A 230 -21.72 -72.62 13.88
N THR A 231 -21.89 -73.58 14.79
CA THR A 231 -20.81 -74.51 15.14
C THR A 231 -20.39 -75.24 13.87
N PRO A 232 -19.10 -75.24 13.47
CA PRO A 232 -18.69 -76.05 12.34
C PRO A 232 -18.89 -77.53 12.68
N GLU A 233 -19.82 -78.19 11.96
CA GLU A 233 -19.82 -79.65 11.86
C GLU A 233 -18.47 -80.09 11.29
N LEU A 234 -17.82 -80.99 12.02
CA LEU A 234 -16.52 -81.55 11.68
C LEU A 234 -16.70 -82.66 10.64
N ASP A 235 -16.92 -82.31 9.38
CA ASP A 235 -16.77 -83.26 8.26
C ASP A 235 -15.59 -82.85 7.38
N ALA A 236 -14.42 -83.32 7.78
CA ALA A 236 -13.19 -83.17 6.99
C ALA A 236 -13.33 -83.91 5.65
N PRO A 237 -13.12 -83.25 4.49
CA PRO A 237 -12.98 -83.97 3.24
C PRO A 237 -11.66 -84.74 3.27
N THR A 238 -11.72 -86.05 3.01
CA THR A 238 -10.54 -86.93 2.93
C THR A 238 -9.47 -86.35 2.00
N THR A 239 -8.21 -86.47 2.40
CA THR A 239 -7.01 -85.95 1.73
C THR A 239 -6.91 -86.30 0.24
N SER A 240 -7.59 -87.36 -0.21
CA SER A 240 -7.71 -87.74 -1.64
C SER A 240 -8.48 -86.72 -2.50
N ALA A 241 -9.50 -86.04 -1.95
CA ALA A 241 -10.28 -85.04 -2.67
C ALA A 241 -9.49 -83.74 -2.89
N LEU A 242 -8.67 -83.36 -1.90
CA LEU A 242 -7.83 -82.15 -1.93
C LEU A 242 -6.66 -82.30 -2.92
N ILE A 243 -6.08 -83.50 -3.01
CA ILE A 243 -5.02 -83.80 -4.00
C ILE A 243 -5.60 -83.84 -5.42
N THR A 244 -6.80 -84.40 -5.61
CA THR A 244 -7.44 -84.46 -6.94
C THR A 244 -7.83 -83.08 -7.46
N ALA A 245 -8.33 -82.19 -6.59
CA ALA A 245 -8.63 -80.79 -6.95
C ALA A 245 -7.35 -79.98 -7.26
N ALA A 246 -6.25 -80.22 -6.53
CA ALA A 246 -4.97 -79.57 -6.79
C ALA A 246 -4.32 -80.02 -8.11
N VAL A 247 -4.47 -81.31 -8.48
CA VAL A 247 -3.95 -81.86 -9.75
C VAL A 247 -4.80 -81.44 -10.95
N LEU A 248 -6.11 -81.22 -10.79
CA LEU A 248 -6.96 -80.69 -11.86
C LEU A 248 -6.84 -79.16 -12.06
N SER A 249 -6.31 -78.43 -11.08
CA SER A 249 -6.18 -76.96 -11.12
C SER A 249 -4.85 -76.45 -11.70
N THR A 250 -3.89 -77.33 -12.02
CA THR A 250 -2.65 -76.93 -12.69
C THR A 250 -2.84 -76.93 -14.21
N ALA A 251 -3.23 -75.77 -14.75
CA ALA A 251 -3.16 -75.51 -16.17
C ALA A 251 -1.68 -75.54 -16.64
N THR A 252 -1.39 -76.40 -17.61
CA THR A 252 -0.10 -76.43 -18.33
C THR A 252 -0.11 -75.29 -19.34
N GLU A 253 0.58 -74.19 -19.07
CA GLU A 253 0.80 -73.13 -20.07
C GLU A 253 1.92 -73.51 -21.05
N PRO A 254 1.75 -73.25 -22.37
CA PRO A 254 2.75 -73.60 -23.38
C PRO A 254 4.04 -72.76 -23.24
N PRO A 255 5.21 -73.31 -23.61
CA PRO A 255 6.55 -72.80 -23.28
C PRO A 255 6.94 -71.46 -23.94
N VAL A 256 6.03 -70.82 -24.67
CA VAL A 256 6.31 -69.60 -25.45
C VAL A 256 6.04 -68.31 -24.66
N ALA A 257 5.18 -68.34 -23.64
CA ALA A 257 4.83 -67.15 -22.86
C ALA A 257 5.87 -66.78 -21.77
N MET A 258 6.63 -67.76 -21.26
CA MET A 258 7.66 -67.52 -20.24
C MET A 258 8.96 -66.93 -20.81
N ALA A 259 9.26 -67.14 -22.10
CA ALA A 259 10.47 -66.63 -22.75
C ALA A 259 10.39 -65.12 -23.08
N ALA A 260 9.19 -64.61 -23.40
CA ALA A 260 8.99 -63.19 -23.71
C ALA A 260 9.06 -62.29 -22.46
N ASN A 261 8.70 -62.81 -21.29
CA ASN A 261 8.76 -62.06 -20.03
C ASN A 261 10.16 -62.05 -19.40
N THR A 262 10.97 -63.10 -19.60
CA THR A 262 12.37 -63.12 -19.14
C THR A 262 13.28 -62.23 -20.00
N GLU A 263 13.01 -62.10 -21.31
CA GLU A 263 13.74 -61.17 -22.20
C GLU A 263 13.49 -59.68 -21.83
N LYS A 264 12.26 -59.37 -21.39
CA LYS A 264 11.86 -58.00 -20.99
C LYS A 264 12.50 -57.57 -19.66
N ILE A 265 12.74 -58.52 -18.75
CA ILE A 265 13.40 -58.27 -17.46
C ILE A 265 14.93 -58.22 -17.64
N ALA A 266 15.50 -59.01 -18.55
CA ALA A 266 16.93 -58.99 -18.86
C ALA A 266 17.42 -57.69 -19.54
N ARG A 267 16.58 -57.02 -20.35
CA ARG A 267 16.89 -55.70 -20.95
C ARG A 267 16.92 -54.54 -19.94
N VAL A 268 16.20 -54.66 -18.83
CA VAL A 268 16.16 -53.60 -17.79
C VAL A 268 17.36 -53.72 -16.84
N LEU A 269 17.90 -54.93 -16.66
CA LEU A 269 19.01 -55.21 -15.75
C LEU A 269 20.42 -55.05 -16.37
N SER A 270 20.53 -54.85 -17.68
CA SER A 270 21.82 -54.77 -18.41
C SER A 270 22.20 -53.37 -18.90
N GLY A 271 21.43 -52.33 -18.55
CA GLY A 271 21.61 -50.96 -19.04
C GLY A 271 22.14 -49.94 -18.03
N ALA A 272 22.64 -50.35 -16.87
CA ALA A 272 23.14 -49.42 -15.86
C ALA A 272 24.46 -49.91 -15.26
N ASP A 273 25.56 -49.62 -15.95
CA ASP A 273 26.69 -48.94 -15.33
C ASP A 273 27.70 -48.46 -16.39
N ILE A 274 28.38 -47.37 -16.03
CA ILE A 274 29.69 -46.87 -16.49
C ILE A 274 29.70 -45.49 -17.18
N ASP A 275 30.42 -44.60 -16.47
CA ASP A 275 31.19 -43.39 -16.86
C ASP A 275 30.47 -42.06 -17.10
N SER A 276 31.00 -40.90 -16.69
CA SER A 276 32.12 -40.49 -15.81
C SER A 276 32.17 -38.95 -15.93
N GLU A 277 32.51 -38.23 -14.84
CA GLU A 277 33.19 -36.92 -14.82
C GLU A 277 32.57 -35.72 -15.59
N SER A 278 32.54 -34.47 -15.12
CA SER A 278 33.43 -33.75 -14.19
C SER A 278 32.80 -32.41 -13.76
N ASP A 279 33.21 -31.97 -12.58
CA ASP A 279 33.41 -30.57 -12.13
C ASP A 279 32.21 -29.66 -11.88
N SER A 280 31.90 -29.38 -10.60
CA SER A 280 32.50 -28.34 -9.70
C SER A 280 31.77 -27.00 -9.89
N MET A 281 31.42 -26.17 -8.91
CA MET A 281 31.85 -25.89 -7.52
C MET A 281 30.59 -25.35 -6.78
N LEU A 282 30.31 -25.74 -5.52
CA LEU A 282 30.73 -25.06 -4.27
C LEU A 282 30.27 -23.58 -4.21
N ASP A 283 29.59 -23.08 -3.18
CA ASP A 283 29.59 -23.46 -1.76
C ASP A 283 28.52 -22.66 -0.99
N SER A 284 28.11 -23.20 0.17
CA SER A 284 27.85 -22.49 1.44
C SER A 284 26.66 -21.51 1.50
N SER A 285 25.81 -21.47 2.52
CA SER A 285 25.95 -21.87 3.92
C SER A 285 24.56 -21.97 4.59
N ASP A 286 24.58 -22.62 5.74
CA ASP A 286 23.54 -22.77 6.75
C ASP A 286 22.77 -21.48 7.09
N GLU A 287 21.51 -21.58 7.56
CA GLU A 287 21.21 -21.19 8.95
C GLU A 287 19.86 -21.71 9.45
N GLU A 288 19.92 -22.23 10.67
CA GLU A 288 18.82 -22.63 11.54
C GLU A 288 17.92 -21.46 11.96
N VAL A 289 16.64 -21.77 12.11
CA VAL A 289 15.72 -21.42 13.19
C VAL A 289 16.27 -20.46 14.28
N LEU A 290 15.54 -19.38 14.63
CA LEU A 290 14.92 -19.16 15.97
C LEU A 290 14.45 -17.69 16.23
N VAL A 291 13.15 -17.56 16.52
CA VAL A 291 12.47 -16.68 17.52
C VAL A 291 12.54 -15.14 17.43
N LYS A 292 11.33 -14.58 17.32
CA LYS A 292 10.90 -13.25 17.75
C LYS A 292 10.70 -13.22 19.28
N PRO A 293 11.03 -12.13 19.99
CA PRO A 293 9.92 -11.40 20.63
C PRO A 293 10.06 -9.86 20.61
N ARG A 294 8.90 -9.24 20.87
CA ARG A 294 8.63 -7.81 21.01
C ARG A 294 9.20 -7.20 22.31
N ARG A 295 9.55 -5.91 22.20
CA ARG A 295 9.43 -4.78 23.16
C ARG A 295 10.04 -4.90 24.56
N ALA A 296 10.91 -3.95 24.87
CA ALA A 296 10.57 -2.79 25.70
C ALA A 296 10.96 -1.51 24.95
#